data_AF-A0A960FRW2-F1
#
_entry.id   AF-A0A960FRW2-F1
#
_cell.length_a   1.000
_cell.length_b   1.000
_cell.length_c   1.000
_cell.angle_alpha   90.00
_cell.angle_beta   90.00
_cell.angle_gamma   90.00
#
_symmetry.space_group_name_H-M   'P 1'
#
loop_
_entity.id
_entity.type
_entity.pdbx_description
1 polymer ?
#
loop_
_entity_poly.entity_id
_entity_poly.type
_entity_poly.pdbx_seq_one_letter_code
_entity_poly.pdbx_strand_id
1 'polypeptide(L)'
;PERDWGLATLEGGDVMPVGNGVVLMGMSERTSRQAVGQVARALFEHGAATRVIVAGLPRIRSAMHLDTVFTFADRDVATAHRPIVDGIETFSLHPTDRAPGLEVVAERLPFLEVVAEAMGLPELRVIETGGDVYATERQQWDSGNNLLAVRPGVVVA
;
A
#
# COMPACT_ATOMS: atom_id res chain seq x y z
N PRO A 1 -13.44 14.68 24.12
CA PRO A 1 -12.12 14.16 24.55
C PRO A 1 -11.48 13.35 23.43
N GLU A 2 -10.20 13.59 23.16
CA GLU A 2 -9.44 12.75 22.24
C GLU A 2 -9.26 11.36 22.87
N ARG A 3 -9.40 10.33 22.05
CA ARG A 3 -9.26 8.93 22.47
C ARG A 3 -7.77 8.58 22.43
N ASP A 4 -7.25 8.01 23.50
CA ASP A 4 -5.87 7.49 23.52
C ASP A 4 -5.81 6.16 22.74
N TRP A 5 -4.86 6.09 21.80
CA TRP A 5 -4.66 4.96 20.89
C TRP A 5 -3.35 4.20 21.16
N GLY A 6 -2.60 4.55 22.20
CA GLY A 6 -1.36 3.88 22.59
C GLY A 6 -0.28 3.94 21.50
N LEU A 7 0.33 2.79 21.19
CA LEU A 7 1.42 2.66 20.19
C LEU A 7 0.93 2.58 18.74
N ALA A 8 -0.31 2.97 18.46
CA ALA A 8 -0.85 3.02 17.11
C ALA A 8 -0.36 4.27 16.38
N THR A 9 0.38 4.09 15.29
CA THR A 9 0.85 5.17 14.40
C THR A 9 0.41 4.86 12.99
N LEU A 10 -0.01 5.89 12.26
CA LEU A 10 -0.48 5.80 10.88
C LEU A 10 -0.11 7.10 10.17
N GLU A 11 0.49 7.00 8.99
CA GLU A 11 0.75 8.16 8.13
C GLU A 11 0.03 8.00 6.78
N GLY A 12 -0.37 9.12 6.17
CA GLY A 12 -1.24 9.12 5.00
C GLY A 12 -0.63 8.45 3.75
N GLY A 13 0.69 8.56 3.58
CA GLY A 13 1.41 7.94 2.44
C GLY A 13 1.38 6.40 2.44
N ASP A 14 1.01 5.79 3.57
CA ASP A 14 0.83 4.34 3.66
C ASP A 14 -0.60 3.90 3.29
N VAL A 15 -1.57 4.79 3.09
CA VAL A 15 -2.98 4.40 2.90
C VAL A 15 -3.44 4.75 1.48
N MET A 16 -3.83 3.74 0.71
CA MET A 16 -4.31 3.92 -0.67
C MET A 16 -5.68 3.24 -0.88
N PRO A 17 -6.79 4.00 -0.87
CA PRO A 17 -8.08 3.48 -1.29
C PRO A 17 -8.13 3.36 -2.82
N VAL A 18 -7.80 2.18 -3.33
CA VAL A 18 -7.57 1.96 -4.78
C VAL A 18 -8.84 1.64 -5.57
N GLY A 19 -9.95 1.32 -4.90
CA GLY A 19 -11.23 0.97 -5.52
C GLY A 19 -11.56 -0.51 -5.36
N ASN A 20 -12.67 -0.96 -5.97
CA ASN A 20 -13.18 -2.34 -5.85
C ASN A 20 -13.38 -2.84 -4.40
N GLY A 21 -13.62 -1.93 -3.45
CA GLY A 21 -13.66 -2.25 -2.02
C GLY A 21 -12.29 -2.58 -1.39
N VAL A 22 -11.20 -2.34 -2.11
CA VAL A 22 -9.84 -2.63 -1.69
C VAL A 22 -9.15 -1.37 -1.17
N VAL A 23 -8.47 -1.49 -0.04
CA VAL A 23 -7.56 -0.47 0.49
C VAL A 23 -6.19 -1.10 0.69
N LEU A 24 -5.15 -0.48 0.14
CA LEU A 24 -3.76 -0.86 0.41
C LEU A 24 -3.28 -0.12 1.64
N MET A 25 -2.58 -0.81 2.54
CA MET A 25 -1.97 -0.22 3.72
C MET A 25 -0.51 -0.64 3.87
N GLY A 26 0.41 0.30 3.78
CA GLY A 26 1.82 0.10 4.12
C GLY A 26 1.99 -0.14 5.61
N MET A 27 2.69 -1.21 5.98
CA MET A 27 3.20 -1.42 7.33
C MET A 27 4.68 -1.09 7.31
N SER A 28 5.04 0.02 7.93
CA SER A 28 6.34 0.70 7.79
C SER A 28 6.90 1.07 9.16
N GLU A 29 8.02 1.80 9.21
CA GLU A 29 8.49 2.39 10.48
C GLU A 29 7.57 3.51 10.99
N ARG A 30 6.67 4.02 10.14
CA ARG A 30 5.72 5.09 10.45
C ARG A 30 4.30 4.58 10.71
N THR A 31 3.91 3.50 10.05
CA THR A 31 2.59 2.88 10.21
C THR A 31 2.69 1.53 10.91
N SER A 32 2.13 1.45 12.12
CA SER A 32 2.22 0.25 12.97
C SER A 32 1.09 -0.75 12.70
N ARG A 33 1.37 -2.05 12.92
CA ARG A 33 0.36 -3.12 12.82
C ARG A 33 -0.89 -2.88 13.67
N GLN A 34 -0.73 -2.20 14.81
CA GLN A 34 -1.82 -1.85 15.71
C GLN A 34 -2.77 -0.85 15.05
N ALA A 35 -2.25 0.14 14.32
CA ALA A 35 -3.07 1.08 13.57
C ALA A 35 -3.74 0.40 12.39
N VAL A 36 -2.99 -0.39 11.60
CA VAL A 36 -3.52 -1.14 10.45
C VAL A 36 -4.74 -1.99 10.84
N GLY A 37 -4.65 -2.78 11.92
CA GLY A 37 -5.77 -3.60 12.37
C GLY A 37 -6.97 -2.76 12.83
N GLN A 38 -6.74 -1.64 13.51
CA GLN A 38 -7.83 -0.76 13.96
C GLN A 38 -8.54 -0.06 12.81
N VAL A 39 -7.79 0.43 11.82
CA VAL A 39 -8.33 1.06 10.61
C VAL A 39 -9.08 0.03 9.77
N ALA A 40 -8.50 -1.15 9.54
CA ALA A 40 -9.15 -2.21 8.77
C ALA A 40 -10.51 -2.59 9.38
N ARG A 41 -10.56 -2.78 10.70
CA ARG A 41 -11.82 -3.06 11.39
C ARG A 41 -12.84 -1.93 11.24
N ALA A 42 -12.42 -0.67 11.42
CA ALA A 42 -13.32 0.47 11.27
C ALA A 42 -13.86 0.60 9.83
N LEU A 43 -13.03 0.33 8.81
CA LEU A 43 -13.45 0.30 7.42
C LEU A 43 -14.49 -0.79 7.17
N PHE A 44 -14.29 -1.99 7.72
CA PHE A 44 -15.22 -3.11 7.57
C PHE A 44 -16.54 -2.89 8.33
N GLU A 45 -16.50 -2.39 9.56
CA GLU A 45 -17.68 -2.06 10.37
C GLU A 45 -18.59 -1.04 9.69
N HIS A 46 -18.01 -0.13 8.89
CA HIS A 46 -18.76 0.87 8.12
C HIS A 46 -19.03 0.47 6.67
N GLY A 47 -18.67 -0.75 6.25
CA GLY A 47 -18.84 -1.22 4.87
C GLY A 47 -18.04 -0.41 3.83
N ALA A 48 -17.00 0.30 4.27
CA ALA A 48 -16.16 1.15 3.41
C ALA A 48 -15.10 0.36 2.63
N ALA A 49 -14.76 -0.85 3.09
CA ALA A 49 -13.88 -1.78 2.41
C ALA A 49 -14.39 -3.21 2.56
N THR A 50 -13.97 -4.09 1.65
CA THR A 50 -14.21 -5.54 1.66
C THR A 50 -12.91 -6.33 1.82
N ARG A 51 -11.78 -5.71 1.48
CA ARG A 51 -10.43 -6.27 1.65
C ARG A 51 -9.44 -5.15 1.95
N VAL A 52 -8.54 -5.39 2.89
CA VAL A 52 -7.36 -4.56 3.10
C VAL A 52 -6.14 -5.39 2.72
N ILE A 53 -5.28 -4.87 1.84
CA ILE A 53 -4.01 -5.51 1.51
C ILE A 53 -2.90 -4.76 2.22
N VAL A 54 -2.18 -5.46 3.10
CA VAL A 54 -1.07 -4.90 3.85
C VAL A 54 0.24 -5.19 3.13
N ALA A 55 0.98 -4.13 2.85
CA ALA A 55 2.34 -4.18 2.33
C ALA A 55 3.33 -4.07 3.48
N GLY A 56 3.89 -5.18 3.93
CA GLY A 56 5.00 -5.22 4.90
C GLY A 56 6.29 -4.72 4.26
N LEU A 57 6.62 -3.44 4.48
CA LEU A 57 7.80 -2.83 3.89
C LEU A 57 9.08 -3.29 4.61
N PRO A 58 10.19 -3.51 3.86
CA PRO A 58 11.48 -3.83 4.47
C PRO A 58 11.96 -2.66 5.34
N ARG A 59 12.62 -2.99 6.46
CA ARG A 59 13.14 -1.99 7.40
C ARG A 59 14.40 -1.31 6.88
N ILE A 60 14.23 -0.40 5.94
CA ILE A 60 15.29 0.41 5.35
C ILE A 60 14.85 1.88 5.29
N ARG A 61 15.81 2.80 5.45
CA ARG A 61 15.53 4.25 5.47
C ARG A 61 14.82 4.75 4.21
N SER A 62 15.04 4.08 3.08
CA SER A 62 14.46 4.40 1.78
C SER A 62 12.99 3.96 1.62
N ALA A 63 12.42 3.16 2.53
CA ALA A 63 11.03 2.72 2.46
C ALA A 63 10.20 3.41 3.57
N MET A 64 10.00 4.72 3.45
CA MET A 64 9.31 5.50 4.48
C MET A 64 7.81 5.27 4.48
N HIS A 65 7.21 5.21 3.29
CA HIS A 65 5.78 4.99 3.05
C HIS A 65 5.56 4.20 1.77
N LEU A 66 4.38 3.59 1.63
CA LEU A 66 4.00 2.87 0.41
C LEU A 66 4.04 3.76 -0.85
N ASP A 67 3.54 5.00 -0.80
CA ASP A 67 3.52 5.94 -1.94
C ASP A 67 4.90 6.35 -2.46
N THR A 68 5.94 6.25 -1.63
CA THR A 68 7.32 6.53 -2.04
C THR A 68 7.92 5.43 -2.92
N VAL A 69 7.32 4.24 -2.91
CA VAL A 69 7.84 3.06 -3.62
C VAL A 69 6.84 2.44 -4.58
N PHE A 70 5.55 2.78 -4.47
CA PHE A 70 4.48 2.27 -5.32
C PHE A 70 3.33 3.28 -5.40
N THR A 71 2.91 3.70 -6.60
CA THR A 71 1.74 4.58 -6.78
C THR A 71 1.04 4.30 -8.11
N PHE A 72 -0.28 4.43 -8.15
CA PHE A 72 -1.05 4.33 -9.40
C PHE A 72 -0.94 5.59 -10.25
N ALA A 73 -0.68 5.41 -11.54
CA ALA A 73 -0.68 6.48 -12.56
C ALA A 73 -1.91 6.42 -13.49
N ASP A 74 -2.51 5.24 -13.64
CA ASP A 74 -3.76 5.00 -14.36
C ASP A 74 -4.47 3.78 -13.75
N ARG A 75 -5.57 3.31 -14.33
CA ARG A 75 -6.37 2.17 -13.84
C ARG A 75 -5.56 0.89 -13.67
N ASP A 76 -4.69 0.59 -14.64
CA ASP A 76 -3.86 -0.60 -14.70
C ASP A 76 -2.36 -0.26 -14.78
N VAL A 77 -1.98 0.99 -14.50
CA VAL A 77 -0.59 1.47 -14.56
C VAL A 77 -0.16 1.93 -13.18
N ALA A 78 0.97 1.43 -12.71
CA ALA A 78 1.60 1.90 -11.49
C ALA A 78 3.09 2.18 -11.71
N THR A 79 3.62 3.18 -11.00
CA THR A 79 5.07 3.34 -10.84
C THR A 79 5.53 2.54 -9.64
N ALA A 80 6.67 1.84 -9.76
CA ALA A 80 7.19 1.04 -8.66
C ALA A 80 8.73 1.06 -8.61
N HIS A 81 9.27 1.18 -7.40
CA HIS A 81 10.68 0.90 -7.14
C HIS A 81 10.88 -0.59 -6.86
N ARG A 82 11.14 -1.36 -7.92
CA ARG A 82 11.18 -2.84 -7.89
C ARG A 82 12.04 -3.43 -6.77
N PRO A 83 13.27 -2.96 -6.49
CA PRO A 83 14.09 -3.53 -5.42
C PRO A 83 13.42 -3.54 -4.05
N ILE A 84 12.53 -2.58 -3.77
CA ILE A 84 11.76 -2.55 -2.52
C ILE A 84 10.44 -3.31 -2.67
N VAL A 85 9.71 -3.07 -3.77
CA VAL A 85 8.39 -3.69 -3.99
C VAL A 85 8.45 -5.21 -4.07
N ASP A 86 9.51 -5.76 -4.68
CA ASP A 86 9.71 -7.21 -4.79
C ASP A 86 10.03 -7.86 -3.43
N GLY A 87 10.46 -7.07 -2.45
CA GLY A 87 10.72 -7.51 -1.08
C GLY A 87 9.54 -7.36 -0.12
N ILE A 88 8.37 -6.91 -0.59
CA ILE A 88 7.18 -6.70 0.25
C ILE A 88 6.59 -8.04 0.69
N GLU A 89 6.44 -8.21 2.01
CA GLU A 89 5.60 -9.27 2.57
C GLU A 89 4.14 -8.84 2.50
N THR A 90 3.33 -9.59 1.74
CA THR A 90 1.94 -9.19 1.48
C THR A 90 0.97 -9.99 2.34
N PHE A 91 0.01 -9.30 2.96
CA PHE A 91 -1.06 -9.92 3.75
C PHE A 91 -2.42 -9.37 3.31
N SER A 92 -3.46 -10.19 3.29
CA SER A 92 -4.84 -9.75 3.14
C SER A 92 -5.58 -9.83 4.45
N LEU A 93 -6.32 -8.77 4.76
CA LEU A 93 -7.26 -8.73 5.87
C LEU A 93 -8.68 -8.75 5.31
N HIS A 94 -9.50 -9.60 5.89
CA HIS A 94 -10.92 -9.75 5.56
C HIS A 94 -11.77 -9.59 6.84
N PRO A 95 -13.00 -9.07 6.72
CA PRO A 95 -13.94 -9.09 7.84
C PRO A 95 -14.33 -10.53 8.20
N THR A 96 -14.49 -10.80 9.50
CA THR A 96 -15.01 -12.08 9.99
C THR A 96 -15.86 -11.87 11.22
N ASP A 97 -16.87 -12.72 11.43
CA ASP A 97 -17.74 -12.65 12.62
C ASP A 97 -17.04 -13.16 13.90
N ARG A 98 -15.84 -13.75 13.76
CA ARG A 98 -15.05 -14.24 14.90
C ARG A 98 -14.23 -13.11 15.49
N ALA A 99 -14.23 -12.97 16.82
CA ALA A 99 -13.33 -12.05 17.51
C ALA A 99 -11.86 -12.33 17.12
N PRO A 100 -11.05 -11.31 16.77
CA PRO A 100 -11.26 -9.87 16.97
C PRO A 100 -11.97 -9.11 15.82
N GLY A 101 -12.58 -9.81 14.86
CA GLY A 101 -13.29 -9.22 13.72
C GLY A 101 -12.49 -9.17 12.42
N LEU A 102 -11.28 -9.74 12.42
CA LEU A 102 -10.35 -9.74 11.29
C LEU A 102 -9.79 -11.13 11.06
N GLU A 103 -9.89 -11.60 9.84
CA GLU A 103 -9.11 -12.74 9.32
C GLU A 103 -7.89 -12.21 8.58
N VAL A 104 -6.71 -12.74 8.90
CA VAL A 104 -5.44 -12.35 8.28
C VAL A 104 -4.91 -13.52 7.48
N VAL A 105 -4.64 -13.30 6.20
CA VAL A 105 -4.10 -14.27 5.26
C VAL A 105 -2.74 -13.78 4.81
N ALA A 106 -1.68 -14.58 5.01
CA ALA A 106 -0.40 -14.33 4.38
C ALA A 106 -0.48 -14.73 2.90
N GLU A 107 -0.26 -13.78 2.01
CA GLU A 107 -0.35 -14.03 0.58
C GLU A 107 0.88 -14.77 0.08
N ARG A 108 0.67 -15.62 -0.92
CA ARG A 108 1.74 -16.40 -1.55
C ARG A 108 2.25 -15.78 -2.84
N LEU A 109 1.49 -14.86 -3.40
CA LEU A 109 1.83 -14.15 -4.63
C LEU A 109 2.59 -12.85 -4.29
N PRO A 110 3.43 -12.35 -5.21
CA PRO A 110 4.04 -11.03 -5.09
C PRO A 110 2.99 -9.93 -4.92
N PHE A 111 3.37 -8.85 -4.22
CA PHE A 111 2.49 -7.70 -3.92
C PHE A 111 1.71 -7.20 -5.15
N LEU A 112 2.41 -7.00 -6.27
CA LEU A 112 1.80 -6.48 -7.51
C LEU A 112 0.74 -7.41 -8.09
N GLU A 113 0.93 -8.73 -7.98
CA GLU A 113 -0.04 -9.73 -8.45
C GLU A 113 -1.27 -9.76 -7.54
N VAL A 114 -1.07 -9.71 -6.22
CA VAL A 114 -2.17 -9.62 -5.24
C VAL A 114 -3.02 -8.37 -5.49
N VAL A 115 -2.37 -7.22 -5.73
CA VAL A 115 -3.07 -5.97 -6.04
C VAL A 115 -3.82 -6.07 -7.37
N ALA A 116 -3.22 -6.62 -8.42
CA ALA A 116 -3.88 -6.83 -9.71
C ALA A 116 -5.14 -7.70 -9.56
N GLU A 117 -5.02 -8.85 -8.89
CA GLU A 117 -6.14 -9.76 -8.64
C GLU A 117 -7.26 -9.08 -7.86
N ALA A 118 -6.90 -8.37 -6.78
CA ALA A 118 -7.88 -7.67 -5.95
C ALA A 118 -8.59 -6.53 -6.68
N MET A 119 -7.94 -5.93 -7.67
CA MET A 119 -8.52 -4.90 -8.54
C MET A 119 -9.27 -5.47 -9.74
N GLY A 120 -9.31 -6.79 -9.92
CA GLY A 120 -9.96 -7.44 -11.06
C GLY A 120 -9.21 -7.23 -12.38
N LEU A 121 -7.90 -7.02 -12.30
CA LEU A 121 -7.02 -6.80 -13.45
C LEU A 121 -6.24 -8.09 -13.76
N PRO A 122 -5.98 -8.39 -15.05
CA PRO A 122 -5.12 -9.52 -15.40
C PRO A 122 -3.68 -9.31 -14.93
N GLU A 123 -3.19 -8.07 -14.98
CA GLU A 123 -1.87 -7.67 -14.50
C GLU A 123 -1.83 -6.14 -14.28
N LEU A 124 -0.84 -5.66 -13.54
CA LEU A 124 -0.47 -4.25 -13.50
C LEU A 124 0.68 -3.98 -14.47
N ARG A 125 0.52 -2.97 -15.34
CA ARG A 125 1.61 -2.43 -16.14
C ARG A 125 2.49 -1.56 -15.25
N VAL A 126 3.68 -2.04 -14.95
CA VAL A 126 4.60 -1.36 -14.03
C VAL A 126 5.61 -0.52 -14.80
N ILE A 127 5.67 0.76 -14.45
CA ILE A 127 6.74 1.68 -14.85
C ILE A 127 7.78 1.64 -13.73
N GLU A 128 8.92 1.01 -14.00
CA GLU A 128 9.99 0.91 -13.02
C GLU A 128 10.67 2.26 -12.82
N THR A 129 10.87 2.61 -11.55
CA THR A 129 11.54 3.84 -11.12
C THR A 129 12.81 3.51 -10.34
N GLY A 130 13.83 4.34 -10.51
CA GLY A 130 15.19 4.01 -10.11
C GLY A 130 15.93 3.31 -11.25
N GLY A 131 16.78 4.07 -11.95
CA GLY A 131 17.73 3.52 -12.93
C GLY A 131 18.90 2.81 -12.24
N ASP A 132 20.10 2.86 -12.85
CA ASP A 132 21.35 2.39 -12.22
C ASP A 132 21.52 2.98 -10.80
N VAL A 133 22.35 2.36 -9.95
CA VAL A 133 22.54 2.65 -8.52
C VAL A 133 22.66 4.15 -8.22
N TYR A 134 23.27 4.92 -9.13
CA TYR A 134 23.41 6.38 -9.05
C TYR A 134 22.16 7.20 -9.43
N ALA A 135 21.29 6.67 -10.28
CA ALA A 135 20.01 7.29 -10.67
C ALA A 135 18.92 7.01 -9.63
N THR A 136 18.99 5.87 -8.93
CA THR A 136 18.04 5.49 -7.89
C THR A 136 18.09 6.44 -6.68
N GLU A 137 19.28 6.82 -6.20
CA GLU A 137 19.39 7.78 -5.10
C GLU A 137 18.83 9.17 -5.45
N ARG A 138 18.94 9.59 -6.73
CA ARG A 138 18.41 10.90 -7.19
C ARG A 138 16.91 10.86 -7.44
N GLN A 139 16.38 9.84 -8.11
CA GLN A 139 14.94 9.73 -8.36
C GLN A 139 14.13 9.47 -7.09
N GLN A 140 14.74 8.84 -6.09
CA GLN A 140 14.17 8.76 -4.75
C GLN A 140 14.14 10.13 -4.05
N TRP A 141 15.16 10.97 -4.28
CA TRP A 141 15.18 12.36 -3.80
C TRP A 141 14.15 13.22 -4.53
N ASP A 142 13.89 12.94 -5.82
CA ASP A 142 12.95 13.64 -6.67
C ASP A 142 11.51 13.09 -6.59
N SER A 143 11.22 12.16 -5.68
CA SER A 143 9.89 11.57 -5.49
C SER A 143 9.28 10.97 -6.77
N GLY A 144 10.08 10.33 -7.64
CA GLY A 144 9.63 9.81 -8.93
C GLY A 144 8.51 8.76 -8.89
N ASN A 145 8.19 8.22 -7.71
CA ASN A 145 7.02 7.36 -7.48
C ASN A 145 5.84 8.05 -6.81
N ASN A 146 6.00 9.25 -6.23
CA ASN A 146 4.92 9.92 -5.52
C ASN A 146 4.12 10.80 -6.48
N LEU A 147 3.38 10.12 -7.37
CA LEU A 147 2.58 10.77 -8.39
C LEU A 147 1.19 11.13 -7.84
N LEU A 148 0.73 12.34 -8.12
CA LEU A 148 -0.66 12.72 -7.91
C LEU A 148 -1.46 12.52 -9.20
N ALA A 149 -2.32 11.51 -9.24
CA ALA A 149 -3.26 11.30 -10.33
C ALA A 149 -4.44 12.28 -10.26
N VAL A 150 -4.55 13.19 -11.23
CA VAL A 150 -5.66 14.16 -11.31
C VAL A 150 -6.84 13.62 -12.12
N ARG A 151 -6.57 12.70 -13.05
CA ARG A 151 -7.54 11.86 -13.77
C ARG A 151 -6.82 10.65 -14.35
N PRO A 152 -7.52 9.57 -14.75
CA PRO A 152 -6.88 8.40 -15.36
C PRO A 152 -5.95 8.78 -16.51
N GLY A 153 -4.68 8.39 -16.41
CA GLY A 153 -3.62 8.65 -17.39
C GLY A 153 -3.03 10.07 -17.34
N VAL A 154 -3.37 10.89 -16.33
CA VAL A 154 -2.79 12.22 -16.11
C VAL A 154 -2.33 12.37 -14.67
N VAL A 155 -1.02 12.53 -14.52
CA VAL A 155 -0.31 12.60 -13.24
C VAL A 155 0.51 13.88 -13.14
N VAL A 156 0.76 14.32 -11.90
CA VAL A 156 1.69 15.40 -11.56
C VAL A 156 2.75 14.81 -10.61
N ALA A 157 4.01 15.20 -10.83
CA ALA A 157 5.15 14.86 -9.97
C ALA A 157 5.69 16.14 -9.32
#